data_AF-A0A7L4R9Z9-F1
#
_entry.id   AF-A0A7L4R9Z9-F1
#
_cell.length_a   1.000
_cell.length_b   1.000
_cell.length_c   1.000
_cell.angle_alpha   90.00
_cell.angle_beta   90.00
_cell.angle_gamma   90.00
#
_symmetry.space_group_name_H-M   'P 1'
#
loop_
_entity.id
_entity.type
_entity.pdbx_description
1 polymer ?
#
loop_
_entity_poly.entity_id
_entity_poly.type
_entity_poly.pdbx_seq_one_letter_code
_entity_poly.pdbx_strand_id
1 'polypeptide(L)'
;MTDSFVGVEIAVIVVTASIVFAGILIGLGRAMGYKRIEQFGLEELVQSVINAAIIGSFAAIIELIGAVSSSMSTAACSAGTVIEQLICTMGSLNAALFGLFQELIRTLNIIGYYQSLSLDFGAFTISPFVNLASVSDALSLQLLSLNAIMLLVELNRQVAIFVGQNALALLFPAGLVLRTFFATRKIGGFLIALALGLYVLYPVFILVFPDPAPSVANSTLVMSNFTNNSYYATVPIIDLNDNYAIAGKMDILSGRCDDYMDYVRQYNSAQNYTQNGTNMTNTTNMTNMSSQCFTLMEQQQNYTQNQSIDMSGDLTMISQSNGSSLARSLLYAVIAPIFSLIITVVFVKELATLLGSEIGLATVASI
;
A
#
# COMPACT_ATOMS: atom_id res chain seq x y z
N MET A 1 -7.04 -22.45 -10.96
CA MET A 1 -8.10 -22.65 -11.96
C MET A 1 -7.70 -21.80 -13.14
N THR A 2 -7.49 -22.42 -14.30
CA THR A 2 -7.31 -21.69 -15.56
C THR A 2 -8.67 -21.09 -15.86
N ASP A 3 -8.94 -19.87 -15.37
CA ASP A 3 -10.02 -19.07 -15.91
C ASP A 3 -9.68 -18.89 -17.38
N SER A 4 -10.28 -19.76 -18.19
CA SER A 4 -10.14 -19.77 -19.63
C SER A 4 -10.43 -18.35 -20.07
N PHE A 5 -9.41 -17.70 -20.59
CA PHE A 5 -9.40 -16.30 -20.94
C PHE A 5 -10.61 -16.04 -21.85
N VAL A 6 -11.72 -15.57 -21.28
CA VAL A 6 -13.01 -15.45 -22.00
C VAL A 6 -12.85 -14.55 -23.23
N GLY A 7 -11.93 -13.58 -23.14
CA GLY A 7 -11.53 -12.74 -24.28
C GLY A 7 -10.88 -13.50 -25.44
N VAL A 8 -10.11 -14.56 -25.19
CA VAL A 8 -9.49 -15.37 -26.26
C VAL A 8 -10.53 -16.18 -27.02
N GLU A 9 -11.50 -16.78 -26.33
CA GLU A 9 -12.58 -17.52 -26.99
C GLU A 9 -13.40 -16.60 -27.90
N ILE A 10 -13.81 -15.43 -27.40
CA ILE A 10 -14.53 -14.43 -28.19
C ILE A 10 -13.67 -13.94 -29.36
N ALA A 11 -12.38 -13.67 -29.14
CA ALA A 11 -11.46 -13.24 -30.20
C ALA A 11 -11.33 -14.31 -31.30
N VAL A 12 -11.22 -15.59 -30.94
CA VAL A 12 -11.17 -16.71 -31.89
C VAL A 12 -12.46 -16.80 -32.69
N ILE A 13 -13.63 -16.63 -32.06
CA ILE A 13 -14.93 -16.61 -32.76
C ILE A 13 -15.00 -15.45 -33.75
N VAL A 14 -14.60 -14.23 -33.35
CA VAL A 14 -14.62 -13.04 -34.22
C VAL A 14 -13.68 -13.21 -35.41
N VAL A 15 -12.46 -13.70 -35.17
CA VAL A 15 -11.48 -13.99 -36.24
C VAL A 15 -12.02 -15.07 -37.18
N THR A 16 -12.56 -16.16 -36.65
CA THR A 16 -13.12 -17.24 -37.46
C THR A 16 -14.28 -16.75 -38.31
N ALA A 17 -15.18 -15.95 -37.73
CA ALA A 17 -16.27 -15.32 -38.47
C ALA A 17 -15.74 -14.41 -39.60
N SER A 18 -14.71 -13.59 -39.34
CA SER A 18 -14.12 -12.72 -40.36
C SER A 18 -13.52 -13.51 -41.53
N ILE A 19 -12.82 -14.62 -41.25
CA ILE A 19 -12.27 -15.52 -42.29
C ILE A 19 -13.39 -16.15 -43.12
N VAL A 20 -14.47 -16.60 -42.47
CA VAL A 20 -15.64 -17.19 -43.16
C VAL A 20 -16.32 -16.15 -44.06
N PHE A 21 -16.54 -14.93 -43.56
CA PHE A 21 -17.12 -13.84 -44.36
C PHE A 21 -16.24 -13.48 -45.56
N ALA A 22 -14.93 -13.39 -45.38
CA ALA A 22 -13.99 -13.17 -46.47
C ALA A 22 -14.07 -14.28 -47.52
N GLY A 23 -14.13 -15.55 -47.09
CA GLY A 23 -14.31 -16.70 -47.98
C GLY A 23 -15.61 -16.66 -48.78
N ILE A 24 -16.73 -16.27 -48.15
CA ILE A 24 -18.02 -16.11 -48.83
C ILE A 24 -17.95 -14.99 -49.88
N LEU A 25 -17.32 -13.86 -49.56
CA LEU A 25 -17.15 -12.73 -50.50
C LEU A 25 -16.30 -13.11 -51.71
N ILE A 26 -15.21 -13.85 -51.51
CA ILE A 26 -14.39 -14.39 -52.62
C ILE A 26 -15.23 -15.33 -53.49
N GLY A 27 -15.99 -16.24 -52.86
CA GLY A 27 -16.86 -17.18 -53.58
C GLY A 27 -17.94 -16.48 -54.41
N LEU A 28 -18.64 -15.50 -53.83
CA LEU A 28 -19.65 -14.70 -54.52
C LEU A 28 -19.04 -13.85 -55.64
N GLY A 29 -17.91 -13.20 -55.39
CA GLY A 29 -17.19 -12.40 -56.38
C GLY A 29 -16.84 -13.21 -57.62
N ARG A 30 -16.35 -14.45 -57.40
CA ARG A 30 -16.02 -15.39 -58.48
C ARG A 30 -17.24 -15.93 -59.21
N ALA A 31 -18.32 -16.24 -58.48
CA ALA A 31 -19.57 -16.73 -59.07
C ALA A 31 -20.27 -15.68 -59.95
N MET A 32 -20.21 -14.40 -59.57
CA MET A 32 -20.83 -13.29 -60.31
C MET A 32 -19.91 -12.66 -61.36
N GLY A 33 -18.62 -13.05 -61.42
CA GLY A 33 -17.62 -12.44 -62.30
C GLY A 33 -17.24 -10.99 -61.94
N TYR A 34 -17.59 -10.52 -60.73
CA TYR A 34 -17.26 -9.18 -60.25
C TYR A 34 -15.90 -9.15 -59.55
N LYS A 35 -14.85 -8.86 -60.31
CA LYS A 35 -13.45 -8.80 -59.82
C LYS A 35 -13.26 -7.90 -58.59
N ARG A 36 -14.05 -6.83 -58.47
CA ARG A 36 -13.94 -5.89 -57.34
C ARG A 36 -14.35 -6.51 -56.01
N ILE A 37 -15.35 -7.38 -56.00
CA ILE A 37 -15.82 -8.09 -54.79
C ILE A 37 -14.82 -9.17 -54.40
N GLU A 38 -14.25 -9.86 -55.39
CA GLU A 38 -13.19 -10.86 -55.17
C GLU A 38 -11.94 -10.22 -54.55
N GLN A 39 -11.45 -9.10 -55.10
CA GLN A 39 -10.31 -8.37 -54.54
C GLN A 39 -10.59 -7.89 -53.12
N PHE A 40 -11.79 -7.35 -52.87
CA PHE A 40 -12.21 -6.94 -51.54
C PHE A 40 -12.21 -8.10 -50.54
N GLY A 41 -12.76 -9.26 -50.91
CA GLY A 41 -12.74 -10.45 -50.07
C GLY A 41 -11.32 -10.97 -49.78
N LEU A 42 -10.41 -10.86 -50.76
CA LEU A 42 -9.01 -11.25 -50.59
C LEU A 42 -8.26 -10.30 -49.63
N GLU A 43 -8.50 -8.99 -49.74
CA GLU A 43 -7.96 -7.99 -48.81
C GLU A 43 -8.43 -8.24 -47.37
N GLU A 44 -9.72 -8.52 -47.17
CA GLU A 44 -10.28 -8.85 -45.85
C GLU A 44 -9.74 -10.17 -45.29
N LEU A 45 -9.50 -11.18 -46.14
CA LEU A 45 -8.90 -12.45 -45.72
C LEU A 45 -7.49 -12.24 -45.18
N VAL A 46 -6.64 -11.51 -45.91
CA VAL A 46 -5.25 -11.23 -45.51
C VAL A 46 -5.22 -10.46 -44.19
N GLN A 47 -6.09 -9.47 -44.03
CA GLN A 47 -6.20 -8.71 -42.78
C GLN A 47 -6.68 -9.56 -41.60
N SER A 48 -7.61 -10.49 -41.85
CA SER A 48 -8.09 -11.43 -40.83
C SER A 48 -6.97 -12.37 -40.34
N VAL A 49 -6.13 -12.85 -41.25
CA VAL A 49 -4.94 -13.66 -40.91
C VAL A 49 -3.93 -12.86 -40.10
N ILE A 50 -3.66 -11.60 -40.48
CA ILE A 50 -2.77 -10.71 -39.72
C ILE A 50 -3.34 -10.47 -38.31
N ASN A 51 -4.64 -10.22 -38.18
CA ASN A 51 -5.29 -10.04 -36.88
C ASN A 51 -5.18 -11.30 -36.01
N ALA A 52 -5.35 -12.49 -36.60
CA ALA A 52 -5.15 -13.77 -35.92
C ALA A 52 -3.73 -13.92 -35.38
N ALA A 53 -2.72 -13.59 -36.21
CA ALA A 53 -1.31 -13.64 -35.82
C ALA A 53 -1.00 -12.65 -34.68
N ILE A 54 -1.57 -11.43 -34.74
CA ILE A 54 -1.45 -10.42 -33.69
C ILE A 54 -2.02 -10.95 -32.37
N ILE A 55 -3.24 -11.52 -32.37
CA ILE A 55 -3.87 -12.09 -31.17
C ILE A 55 -3.01 -13.22 -30.60
N GLY A 56 -2.51 -14.13 -31.45
CA GLY A 56 -1.64 -15.23 -31.03
C GLY A 56 -0.34 -14.72 -30.40
N SER A 57 0.30 -13.70 -31.00
CA SER A 57 1.51 -13.09 -30.44
C SER A 57 1.25 -12.42 -29.09
N PHE A 58 0.09 -11.77 -28.91
CA PHE A 58 -0.25 -11.14 -27.64
C PHE A 58 -0.57 -12.15 -26.54
N ALA A 59 -1.23 -13.25 -26.86
CA ALA A 59 -1.46 -14.33 -25.90
C ALA A 59 -0.13 -14.85 -25.35
N ALA A 60 0.86 -15.08 -26.22
CA ALA A 60 2.21 -15.49 -25.81
C ALA A 60 2.93 -14.44 -24.97
N ILE A 61 2.80 -13.14 -25.32
CA ILE A 61 3.39 -12.04 -24.53
C ILE A 61 2.75 -11.96 -23.14
N ILE A 62 1.43 -12.09 -23.02
CA ILE A 62 0.72 -12.05 -21.73
C ILE A 62 1.18 -13.21 -20.84
N GLU A 63 1.33 -14.41 -21.40
CA GLU A 63 1.85 -15.57 -20.69
C GLU A 63 3.29 -15.35 -20.20
N LEU A 64 4.16 -14.80 -21.07
CA LEU A 64 5.53 -14.44 -20.70
C LEU A 64 5.57 -13.40 -19.57
N ILE A 65 4.72 -12.37 -19.64
CA ILE A 65 4.64 -11.33 -18.61
C ILE A 65 4.13 -11.91 -17.28
N GLY A 66 3.16 -12.82 -17.31
CA GLY A 66 2.72 -13.54 -16.13
C GLY A 66 3.86 -14.35 -15.48
N ALA A 67 4.63 -15.07 -16.30
CA ALA A 67 5.79 -15.82 -15.84
C ALA A 67 6.87 -14.90 -15.23
N VAL A 68 7.19 -13.76 -15.85
CA VAL A 68 8.16 -12.80 -15.31
C VAL A 68 7.63 -12.14 -14.03
N SER A 69 6.36 -11.74 -13.98
CA SER A 69 5.77 -11.09 -12.80
C SER A 69 5.80 -11.99 -11.57
N SER A 70 5.47 -13.27 -11.73
CA SER A 70 5.52 -14.24 -10.62
C SER A 70 6.93 -14.37 -10.02
N SER A 71 7.99 -14.24 -10.83
CA SER A 71 9.38 -14.25 -10.36
C SER A 71 9.80 -13.01 -9.57
N MET A 72 9.10 -11.89 -9.75
CA MET A 72 9.37 -10.62 -9.06
C MET A 72 8.56 -10.44 -7.78
N SER A 73 7.54 -11.28 -7.56
CA SER A 73 6.66 -11.15 -6.41
C SER A 73 7.33 -11.59 -5.10
N THR A 74 7.06 -10.85 -4.03
CA THR A 74 7.33 -11.29 -2.66
C THR A 74 6.35 -12.38 -2.24
N ALA A 75 6.78 -13.30 -1.37
CA ALA A 75 6.08 -14.55 -1.04
C ALA A 75 4.58 -14.40 -0.68
N ALA A 76 4.16 -13.27 -0.09
CA ALA A 76 2.80 -13.05 0.39
C ALA A 76 1.72 -12.86 -0.71
N CYS A 77 2.11 -12.40 -1.92
CA CYS A 77 1.18 -12.16 -3.03
C CYS A 77 1.67 -12.84 -4.33
N SER A 78 2.24 -14.04 -4.20
CA SER A 78 3.00 -14.69 -5.28
C SER A 78 2.19 -15.49 -6.29
N ALA A 79 0.91 -15.73 -6.00
CA ALA A 79 0.04 -16.49 -6.89
C ALA A 79 -0.89 -15.54 -7.67
N GLY A 80 -0.92 -15.71 -9.00
CA GLY A 80 -1.92 -15.07 -9.86
C GLY A 80 -1.35 -14.26 -11.01
N THR A 81 -2.24 -13.56 -11.70
CA THR A 81 -1.91 -12.56 -12.71
C THR A 81 -1.30 -11.30 -12.09
N VAL A 82 -0.64 -10.47 -12.90
CA VAL A 82 -0.04 -9.20 -12.44
C VAL A 82 -1.08 -8.30 -11.73
N ILE A 83 -2.33 -8.33 -12.21
CA ILE A 83 -3.43 -7.55 -11.64
C ILE A 83 -3.85 -8.10 -10.28
N GLU A 84 -3.94 -9.42 -10.12
CA GLU A 84 -4.24 -10.05 -8.83
C GLU A 84 -3.13 -9.76 -7.81
N GLN A 85 -1.87 -9.78 -8.24
CA GLN A 85 -0.74 -9.38 -7.41
C GLN A 85 -0.86 -7.90 -6.98
N LEU A 86 -1.22 -7.00 -7.90
CA LEU A 86 -1.45 -5.60 -7.57
C LEU A 86 -2.62 -5.41 -6.58
N ILE A 87 -3.73 -6.11 -6.79
CA ILE A 87 -4.89 -6.05 -5.89
C ILE A 87 -4.53 -6.58 -4.50
N CYS A 88 -3.74 -7.66 -4.44
CA CYS A 88 -3.27 -8.25 -3.19
C CYS A 88 -2.33 -7.29 -2.43
N THR A 89 -1.36 -6.69 -3.12
CA THR A 89 -0.42 -5.72 -2.51
C THR A 89 -1.15 -4.47 -2.02
N MET A 90 -2.06 -3.90 -2.82
CA MET A 90 -2.90 -2.77 -2.37
C MET A 90 -3.81 -3.15 -1.19
N GLY A 91 -4.34 -4.37 -1.16
CA GLY A 91 -5.12 -4.88 -0.04
C GLY A 91 -4.31 -5.03 1.25
N SER A 92 -3.09 -5.57 1.15
CA SER A 92 -2.16 -5.68 2.28
C SER A 92 -1.76 -4.31 2.81
N LEU A 93 -1.45 -3.38 1.91
CA LEU A 93 -1.16 -1.99 2.27
C LEU A 93 -2.34 -1.33 2.98
N ASN A 94 -3.57 -1.48 2.48
CA ASN A 94 -4.75 -0.91 3.12
C ASN A 94 -4.97 -1.48 4.53
N ALA A 95 -4.76 -2.79 4.73
CA ALA A 95 -4.83 -3.42 6.05
C ALA A 95 -3.74 -2.87 7.00
N ALA A 96 -2.51 -2.69 6.52
CA ALA A 96 -1.43 -2.10 7.31
C ALA A 96 -1.72 -0.64 7.70
N LEU A 97 -2.22 0.18 6.76
CA LEU A 97 -2.61 1.57 7.00
C LEU A 97 -3.76 1.65 8.02
N PHE A 98 -4.73 0.75 7.94
CA PHE A 98 -5.82 0.69 8.92
C PHE A 98 -5.32 0.30 10.32
N GLY A 99 -4.35 -0.62 10.42
CA GLY A 99 -3.68 -0.92 11.69
C GLY A 99 -2.98 0.32 12.27
N LEU A 100 -2.24 1.06 11.44
CA LEU A 100 -1.61 2.32 11.84
C LEU A 100 -2.64 3.36 12.30
N PHE A 101 -3.77 3.45 11.60
CA PHE A 101 -4.86 4.37 11.92
C PHE A 101 -5.44 4.11 13.31
N GLN A 102 -5.68 2.84 13.67
CA GLN A 102 -6.18 2.47 14.98
C GLN A 102 -5.22 2.83 16.10
N GLU A 103 -3.92 2.53 15.93
CA GLU A 103 -2.91 2.85 16.92
C GLU A 103 -2.69 4.37 17.06
N LEU A 104 -2.82 5.13 15.97
CA LEU A 104 -2.73 6.58 15.98
C LEU A 104 -3.87 7.21 16.79
N ILE A 105 -5.11 6.72 16.63
CA ILE A 105 -6.26 7.16 17.43
C ILE A 105 -6.07 6.84 18.91
N ARG A 106 -5.61 5.63 19.24
CA ARG A 106 -5.31 5.24 20.62
C ARG A 106 -4.27 6.18 21.25
N THR A 107 -3.20 6.44 20.51
CA THR A 107 -2.13 7.36 20.94
C THR A 107 -2.66 8.79 21.13
N LEU A 108 -3.45 9.31 20.20
CA LEU A 108 -4.09 10.62 20.31
C LEU A 108 -5.01 10.73 21.54
N ASN A 109 -5.78 9.67 21.86
CA ASN A 109 -6.62 9.65 23.06
C ASN A 109 -5.80 9.69 24.35
N ILE A 110 -4.70 8.96 24.40
CA ILE A 110 -3.76 8.97 25.55
C ILE A 110 -3.16 10.38 25.72
N ILE A 111 -2.66 10.97 24.63
CA ILE A 111 -2.07 12.31 24.64
C ILE A 111 -3.10 13.37 25.04
N GLY A 112 -4.31 13.30 24.47
CA GLY A 112 -5.40 14.22 24.79
C GLY A 112 -5.81 14.15 26.26
N TYR A 113 -5.85 12.94 26.83
CA TYR A 113 -6.05 12.76 28.28
C TYR A 113 -4.99 13.51 29.09
N TYR A 114 -3.70 13.29 28.82
CA TYR A 114 -2.61 13.98 29.55
C TYR A 114 -2.60 15.50 29.33
N GLN A 115 -2.91 15.96 28.11
CA GLN A 115 -3.02 17.38 27.80
C GLN A 115 -4.14 18.06 28.62
N SER A 116 -5.24 17.36 28.86
CA SER A 116 -6.37 17.88 29.63
C SER A 116 -6.14 17.89 31.14
N LEU A 117 -5.07 17.28 31.64
CA LEU A 117 -4.75 17.31 33.07
C LEU A 117 -4.34 18.73 33.48
N SER A 118 -5.14 19.30 34.38
CA SER A 118 -4.86 20.57 35.05
C SER A 118 -4.95 20.35 36.55
N LEU A 119 -3.93 20.82 37.26
CA LEU A 119 -3.90 20.81 38.72
C LEU A 119 -4.30 22.20 39.20
N ASP A 120 -5.40 22.29 39.93
CA ASP A 120 -5.89 23.53 40.51
C ASP A 120 -5.61 23.57 42.02
N PHE A 121 -4.82 24.55 42.45
CA PHE A 121 -4.47 24.78 43.85
C PHE A 121 -5.25 25.96 44.46
N GLY A 122 -6.30 26.43 43.79
CA GLY A 122 -7.14 27.57 44.18
C GLY A 122 -6.49 28.93 43.93
N ALA A 123 -5.18 29.07 44.17
CA ALA A 123 -4.43 30.30 43.91
C ALA A 123 -3.75 30.32 42.52
N PHE A 124 -3.49 29.16 41.93
CA PHE A 124 -2.90 29.01 40.60
C PHE A 124 -3.24 27.63 40.02
N THR A 125 -3.28 27.55 38.69
CA THR A 125 -3.47 26.31 37.93
C THR A 125 -2.18 25.95 37.20
N ILE A 126 -1.81 24.67 37.22
CA ILE A 126 -0.63 24.14 36.50
C ILE A 126 -1.10 23.09 35.50
N SER A 127 -0.74 23.27 34.22
CA SER A 127 -0.95 22.31 33.14
C SER A 127 0.40 21.75 32.70
N PRO A 128 0.92 20.69 33.35
CA PRO A 128 2.29 20.22 33.15
C PRO A 128 2.55 19.74 31.71
N PHE A 129 1.51 19.31 31.01
CA PHE A 129 1.61 18.71 29.69
C PHE A 129 1.07 19.59 28.55
N VAL A 130 1.01 20.91 28.73
CA VAL A 130 0.45 21.81 27.70
C VAL A 130 1.19 21.71 26.37
N ASN A 131 2.49 21.40 26.40
CA ASN A 131 3.32 21.24 25.20
C ASN A 131 2.94 20.01 24.35
N LEU A 132 2.25 19.02 24.93
CA LEU A 132 1.71 17.87 24.18
C LEU A 132 0.66 18.29 23.14
N ALA A 133 0.07 19.49 23.27
CA ALA A 133 -0.84 20.04 22.26
C ALA A 133 -0.20 20.06 20.87
N SER A 134 1.08 20.44 20.78
CA SER A 134 1.82 20.49 19.51
C SER A 134 2.00 19.11 18.86
N VAL A 135 2.23 18.09 19.69
CA VAL A 135 2.36 16.70 19.23
C VAL A 135 0.99 16.16 18.81
N SER A 136 -0.05 16.45 19.59
CA SER A 136 -1.43 16.08 19.28
C SER A 136 -1.88 16.67 17.94
N ASP A 137 -1.57 17.94 17.67
CA ASP A 137 -1.87 18.60 16.40
C ASP A 137 -1.13 17.94 15.22
N ALA A 138 0.16 17.63 15.40
CA ALA A 138 0.96 16.93 14.39
C ALA A 138 0.42 15.53 14.07
N LEU A 139 0.09 14.74 15.09
CA LEU A 139 -0.51 13.41 14.92
C LEU A 139 -1.93 13.49 14.34
N SER A 140 -2.69 14.53 14.66
CA SER A 140 -4.01 14.78 14.06
C SER A 140 -3.91 15.07 12.56
N LEU A 141 -2.91 15.84 12.14
CA LEU A 141 -2.61 16.04 10.71
C LEU A 141 -2.18 14.73 10.04
N GLN A 142 -1.37 13.91 10.71
CA GLN A 142 -1.01 12.57 10.23
C GLN A 142 -2.24 11.69 10.05
N LEU A 143 -3.20 11.72 10.98
CA LEU A 143 -4.47 10.97 10.90
C LEU A 143 -5.29 11.37 9.66
N LEU A 144 -5.39 12.69 9.40
CA LEU A 144 -6.06 13.20 8.21
C LEU A 144 -5.37 12.71 6.92
N SER A 145 -4.03 12.79 6.88
CA SER A 145 -3.26 12.32 5.73
C SER A 145 -3.40 10.81 5.49
N LEU A 146 -3.43 10.02 6.56
CA LEU A 146 -3.60 8.58 6.51
C LEU A 146 -4.96 8.19 5.92
N ASN A 147 -6.04 8.88 6.33
CA ASN A 147 -7.37 8.67 5.78
C ASN A 147 -7.42 9.00 4.27
N ALA A 148 -6.80 10.11 3.86
CA ALA A 148 -6.70 10.46 2.43
C ALA A 148 -5.93 9.38 1.63
N ILE A 149 -4.82 8.87 2.15
CA ILE A 149 -4.05 7.80 1.51
C ILE A 149 -4.88 6.51 1.41
N MET A 150 -5.59 6.11 2.47
CA MET A 150 -6.45 4.92 2.44
C MET A 150 -7.53 5.01 1.35
N LEU A 151 -8.20 6.17 1.22
CA LEU A 151 -9.18 6.41 0.16
C LEU A 151 -8.56 6.30 -1.24
N LEU A 152 -7.36 6.85 -1.44
CA LEU A 152 -6.64 6.77 -2.71
C LEU A 152 -6.20 5.34 -3.04
N VAL A 153 -5.71 4.58 -2.06
CA VAL A 153 -5.33 3.16 -2.25
C VAL A 153 -6.56 2.35 -2.65
N GLU A 154 -7.70 2.53 -1.98
CA GLU A 154 -8.93 1.81 -2.33
C GLU A 154 -9.48 2.24 -3.72
N LEU A 155 -9.38 3.52 -4.08
CA LEU A 155 -9.71 3.99 -5.43
C LEU A 155 -8.83 3.30 -6.48
N ASN A 156 -7.51 3.27 -6.27
CA ASN A 156 -6.59 2.60 -7.19
C ASN A 156 -6.86 1.10 -7.30
N ARG A 157 -7.24 0.46 -6.19
CA ARG A 157 -7.64 -0.95 -6.16
C ARG A 157 -8.91 -1.19 -6.98
N GLN A 158 -9.92 -0.33 -6.85
CA GLN A 158 -11.14 -0.41 -7.67
C GLN A 158 -10.85 -0.21 -9.16
N VAL A 159 -9.97 0.73 -9.51
CA VAL A 159 -9.50 0.93 -10.88
C VAL A 159 -8.80 -0.33 -11.40
N ALA A 160 -7.91 -0.94 -10.61
CA ALA A 160 -7.22 -2.17 -10.98
C ALA A 160 -8.20 -3.34 -11.20
N ILE A 161 -9.21 -3.50 -10.34
CA ILE A 161 -10.27 -4.51 -10.51
C ILE A 161 -11.07 -4.25 -11.79
N PHE A 162 -11.48 -2.99 -12.01
CA PHE A 162 -12.21 -2.60 -13.21
C PHE A 162 -11.41 -2.90 -14.48
N VAL A 163 -10.12 -2.55 -14.50
CA VAL A 163 -9.21 -2.83 -15.62
C VAL A 163 -9.06 -4.34 -15.84
N GLY A 164 -8.85 -5.12 -14.77
CA GLY A 164 -8.70 -6.58 -14.88
C GLY A 164 -9.94 -7.27 -15.45
N GLN A 165 -11.14 -6.83 -15.06
CA GLN A 165 -12.39 -7.43 -15.50
C GLN A 165 -12.86 -6.93 -16.87
N ASN A 166 -12.68 -5.64 -17.18
CA ASN A 166 -13.31 -5.01 -18.35
C ASN A 166 -12.33 -4.77 -19.51
N ALA A 167 -11.04 -4.54 -19.27
CA ALA A 167 -10.13 -4.14 -20.34
C ALA A 167 -9.96 -5.25 -21.39
N LEU A 168 -9.66 -6.48 -20.97
CA LEU A 168 -9.51 -7.59 -21.91
C LEU A 168 -10.81 -8.28 -22.29
N ALA A 169 -11.82 -8.30 -21.41
CA ALA A 169 -13.09 -8.95 -21.73
C ALA A 169 -13.95 -8.12 -22.69
N LEU A 170 -13.94 -6.79 -22.55
CA LEU A 170 -14.85 -5.90 -23.28
C LEU A 170 -14.13 -5.06 -24.32
N LEU A 171 -13.07 -4.33 -23.95
CA LEU A 171 -12.42 -3.38 -24.87
C LEU A 171 -11.64 -4.11 -25.98
N PHE A 172 -10.98 -5.22 -25.67
CA PHE A 172 -10.19 -5.95 -26.65
C PHE A 172 -11.04 -6.59 -27.78
N PRO A 173 -12.11 -7.38 -27.50
CA PRO A 173 -12.99 -7.88 -28.55
C PRO A 173 -13.72 -6.77 -29.31
N ALA A 174 -14.16 -5.71 -28.62
CA ALA A 174 -14.77 -4.56 -29.29
C ALA A 174 -13.79 -3.90 -30.27
N GLY A 175 -12.52 -3.76 -29.89
CA GLY A 175 -11.47 -3.25 -30.78
C GLY A 175 -11.25 -4.13 -32.02
N LEU A 176 -11.30 -5.46 -31.87
CA LEU A 176 -11.22 -6.41 -32.99
C LEU A 176 -12.42 -6.30 -33.93
N VAL A 177 -13.64 -6.23 -33.39
CA VAL A 177 -14.86 -6.06 -34.19
C VAL A 177 -14.84 -4.71 -34.92
N LEU A 178 -14.43 -3.63 -34.28
CA LEU A 178 -14.31 -2.32 -34.95
C LEU A 178 -13.22 -2.32 -36.03
N ARG A 179 -12.27 -3.25 -36.00
CA ARG A 179 -11.22 -3.37 -37.02
C ARG A 179 -11.74 -3.98 -38.32
N THR A 180 -12.82 -4.76 -38.29
CA THR A 180 -13.43 -5.35 -39.50
C THR A 180 -14.18 -4.33 -40.35
N PHE A 181 -14.57 -3.18 -39.78
CA PHE A 181 -15.18 -2.09 -40.54
C PHE A 181 -14.14 -1.05 -40.96
N PHE A 182 -14.08 -0.74 -42.26
CA PHE A 182 -13.15 0.25 -42.83
C PHE A 182 -13.20 1.61 -42.11
N ALA A 183 -14.40 2.11 -41.79
CA ALA A 183 -14.58 3.42 -41.17
C ALA A 183 -14.07 3.47 -39.72
N THR A 184 -14.12 2.36 -38.98
CA THR A 184 -13.76 2.33 -37.55
C THR A 184 -12.40 1.69 -37.28
N ARG A 185 -11.63 1.35 -38.33
CA ARG A 185 -10.32 0.67 -38.19
C ARG A 185 -9.34 1.40 -37.27
N LYS A 186 -9.26 2.73 -37.36
CA LYS A 186 -8.40 3.56 -36.50
C LYS A 186 -8.83 3.51 -35.03
N ILE A 187 -10.14 3.54 -34.80
CA ILE A 187 -10.74 3.44 -33.46
C ILE A 187 -10.52 2.02 -32.89
N GLY A 188 -10.66 0.99 -33.72
CA GLY A 188 -10.38 -0.40 -33.34
C GLY A 188 -8.93 -0.60 -32.90
N GLY A 189 -7.96 -0.07 -33.66
CA GLY A 189 -6.54 -0.08 -33.28
C GLY A 189 -6.27 0.66 -31.96
N PHE A 190 -6.93 1.79 -31.74
CA PHE A 190 -6.86 2.53 -30.48
C PHE A 190 -7.43 1.72 -29.29
N LEU A 191 -8.60 1.09 -29.44
CA LEU A 191 -9.20 0.27 -28.38
C LEU A 191 -8.34 -0.95 -28.02
N ILE A 192 -7.75 -1.61 -29.03
CA ILE A 192 -6.80 -2.72 -28.81
C ILE A 192 -5.59 -2.21 -28.02
N ALA A 193 -4.99 -1.09 -28.45
CA ALA A 193 -3.84 -0.51 -27.77
C ALA A 193 -4.17 -0.11 -26.33
N LEU A 194 -5.34 0.51 -26.10
CA LEU A 194 -5.82 0.92 -24.79
C LEU A 194 -6.08 -0.27 -23.86
N ALA A 195 -6.72 -1.33 -24.35
CA ALA A 195 -6.96 -2.55 -23.59
C ALA A 195 -5.63 -3.18 -23.12
N LEU A 196 -4.65 -3.27 -24.02
CA LEU A 196 -3.33 -3.84 -23.71
C LEU A 196 -2.51 -2.94 -22.79
N GLY A 197 -2.48 -1.64 -23.04
CA GLY A 197 -1.77 -0.69 -22.20
C GLY A 197 -2.29 -0.69 -20.76
N LEU A 198 -3.61 -0.65 -20.58
CA LEU A 198 -4.23 -0.71 -19.26
C LEU A 198 -4.04 -2.08 -18.59
N TYR A 199 -4.16 -3.18 -19.32
CA TYR A 199 -4.04 -4.50 -18.69
C TYR A 199 -2.59 -4.84 -18.29
N VAL A 200 -1.63 -4.49 -19.14
CA VAL A 200 -0.23 -4.89 -18.97
C VAL A 200 0.59 -3.79 -18.29
N LEU A 201 0.68 -2.61 -18.89
CA LEU A 201 1.62 -1.60 -18.42
C LEU A 201 1.16 -0.96 -17.12
N TYR A 202 -0.14 -0.67 -17.00
CA TYR A 202 -0.66 0.02 -15.82
C TYR A 202 -0.28 -0.69 -14.50
N PRO A 203 -0.59 -2.00 -14.30
CA PRO A 203 -0.23 -2.67 -13.06
C PRO A 203 1.26 -2.93 -12.91
N VAL A 204 1.98 -3.25 -14.00
CA VAL A 204 3.43 -3.51 -13.95
C VAL A 204 4.19 -2.28 -13.45
N PHE A 205 3.88 -1.08 -13.96
CA PHE A 205 4.58 0.13 -13.53
C PHE A 205 4.29 0.52 -12.07
N ILE A 206 3.12 0.18 -11.53
CA ILE A 206 2.85 0.41 -10.10
C ILE A 206 3.65 -0.56 -9.24
N LEU A 207 3.73 -1.84 -9.63
CA LEU A 207 4.49 -2.87 -8.90
C LEU A 207 6.01 -2.64 -8.91
N VAL A 208 6.53 -1.83 -9.82
CA VAL A 208 7.95 -1.42 -9.82
C VAL A 208 8.28 -0.53 -8.61
N PHE A 209 7.30 0.18 -8.05
CA PHE A 209 7.52 0.97 -6.84
C PHE A 209 7.62 0.05 -5.61
N PRO A 210 8.54 0.35 -4.67
CA PRO A 210 8.73 -0.48 -3.49
C PRO A 210 7.48 -0.44 -2.62
N ASP A 211 7.03 -1.62 -2.17
CA ASP A 211 5.87 -1.77 -1.29
C ASP A 211 6.09 -1.03 0.04
N PRO A 212 5.25 -0.05 0.41
CA PRO A 212 5.37 0.66 1.68
C PRO A 212 4.81 -0.13 2.88
N ALA A 213 4.10 -1.25 2.68
CA ALA A 213 3.45 -1.99 3.75
C ALA A 213 4.39 -2.41 4.91
N PRO A 214 5.64 -2.87 4.67
CA PRO A 214 6.57 -3.18 5.76
C PRO A 214 6.97 -1.95 6.58
N SER A 215 7.09 -0.78 5.95
CA SER A 215 7.38 0.48 6.64
C SER A 215 6.23 0.87 7.55
N VAL A 216 5.00 0.80 7.02
CA VAL A 216 3.77 1.07 7.78
C VAL A 216 3.64 0.10 8.94
N ALA A 217 3.88 -1.20 8.73
CA ALA A 217 3.84 -2.20 9.79
C ALA A 217 4.86 -1.92 10.90
N ASN A 218 6.08 -1.49 10.56
CA ASN A 218 7.08 -1.08 11.55
C ASN A 218 6.63 0.15 12.34
N SER A 219 6.04 1.15 11.68
CA SER A 219 5.47 2.32 12.38
C SER A 219 4.31 1.94 13.30
N THR A 220 3.44 1.02 12.87
CA THR A 220 2.37 0.47 13.71
C THR A 220 2.95 -0.25 14.93
N LEU A 221 4.03 -1.01 14.78
CA LEU A 221 4.69 -1.69 15.90
C LEU A 221 5.30 -0.69 16.89
N VAL A 222 5.97 0.36 16.42
CA VAL A 222 6.51 1.42 17.28
C VAL A 222 5.38 2.08 18.09
N MET A 223 4.26 2.39 17.45
CA MET A 223 3.13 3.01 18.12
C MET A 223 2.39 2.05 19.07
N SER A 224 2.26 0.79 18.68
CA SER A 224 1.73 -0.30 19.52
C SER A 224 2.59 -0.53 20.77
N ASN A 225 3.92 -0.41 20.65
CA ASN A 225 4.81 -0.51 21.81
C ASN A 225 4.59 0.65 22.78
N PHE A 226 4.35 1.86 22.26
CA PHE A 226 4.00 3.03 23.08
C PHE A 226 2.63 2.87 23.76
N THR A 227 1.59 2.47 23.01
CA THR A 227 0.22 2.34 23.56
C THR A 227 0.09 1.20 24.57
N ASN A 228 0.85 0.10 24.40
CA ASN A 228 0.86 -1.02 25.33
C ASN A 228 1.83 -0.83 26.50
N ASN A 229 2.62 0.24 26.52
CA ASN A 229 3.50 0.52 27.64
C ASN A 229 2.67 0.93 28.86
N SER A 230 2.76 0.15 29.94
CA SER A 230 2.01 0.38 31.19
C SER A 230 2.31 1.74 31.82
N TYR A 231 3.50 2.31 31.57
CA TYR A 231 3.87 3.64 32.05
C TYR A 231 3.02 4.75 31.40
N TYR A 232 2.59 4.58 30.15
CA TYR A 232 1.82 5.56 29.39
C TYR A 232 0.31 5.33 29.42
N ALA A 233 -0.16 4.16 29.86
CA ALA A 233 -1.59 3.86 30.01
C ALA A 233 -2.31 4.96 30.81
N THR A 234 -3.59 5.26 30.55
CA THR A 234 -4.32 6.28 31.32
C THR A 234 -4.50 5.86 32.78
N VAL A 235 -4.60 6.82 33.72
CA VAL A 235 -4.90 6.50 35.13
C VAL A 235 -6.35 6.04 35.21
N PRO A 236 -6.64 4.86 35.78
CA PRO A 236 -8.02 4.39 35.93
C PRO A 236 -8.79 5.34 36.85
N ILE A 237 -10.09 5.51 36.58
CA ILE A 237 -10.96 6.50 37.25
C ILE A 237 -10.95 6.34 38.78
N ILE A 238 -10.78 5.12 39.26
CA ILE A 238 -10.79 4.76 40.68
C ILE A 238 -9.60 5.38 41.42
N ASP A 239 -8.47 5.58 40.74
CA ASP A 239 -7.24 6.11 41.34
C ASP A 239 -7.12 7.63 41.21
N LEU A 240 -8.06 8.31 40.53
CA LEU A 240 -8.04 9.78 40.42
C LEU A 240 -8.22 10.49 41.76
N ASN A 241 -8.75 9.81 42.78
CA ASN A 241 -8.90 10.36 44.12
C ASN A 241 -7.64 10.17 44.99
N ASP A 242 -6.65 9.41 44.52
CA ASP A 242 -5.37 9.25 45.21
C ASP A 242 -4.33 10.22 44.61
N ASN A 243 -4.11 11.32 45.34
CA ASN A 243 -3.12 12.33 44.97
C ASN A 243 -1.70 11.74 44.79
N TYR A 244 -1.36 10.65 45.49
CA TYR A 244 -0.04 10.02 45.38
C TYR A 244 0.09 9.19 44.11
N ALA A 245 -0.99 8.56 43.63
CA ALA A 245 -0.98 7.80 42.38
C ALA A 245 -0.72 8.71 41.17
N ILE A 246 -1.37 9.88 41.14
CA ILE A 246 -1.15 10.88 40.08
C ILE A 246 0.26 11.47 40.16
N ALA A 247 0.71 11.85 41.37
CA ALA A 247 2.04 12.41 41.58
C ALA A 247 3.16 11.43 41.19
N GLY A 248 3.06 10.17 41.62
CA GLY A 248 4.04 9.14 41.28
C GLY A 248 4.11 8.89 39.76
N LYS A 249 2.97 8.93 39.08
CA LYS A 249 2.95 8.78 37.61
C LYS A 249 3.54 9.98 36.88
N MET A 250 3.25 11.20 37.33
CA MET A 250 3.87 12.40 36.76
C MET A 250 5.39 12.40 36.95
N ASP A 251 5.89 11.90 38.08
CA ASP A 251 7.32 11.81 38.34
C ASP A 251 8.01 10.83 37.39
N ILE A 252 7.38 9.67 37.13
CA ILE A 252 7.84 8.69 36.13
C ILE A 252 7.83 9.30 34.72
N LEU A 253 6.74 9.95 34.31
CA LEU A 253 6.61 10.55 32.97
C LEU A 253 7.58 11.73 32.74
N SER A 254 8.02 12.40 33.81
CA SER A 254 8.99 13.48 33.74
C SER A 254 10.44 13.01 33.52
N GLY A 255 10.68 11.69 33.53
CA GLY A 255 12.02 11.10 33.44
C GLY A 255 12.84 11.26 34.73
N ARG A 256 12.27 11.83 35.79
CA ARG A 256 13.01 12.10 37.03
C ARG A 256 13.34 10.83 37.84
N CYS A 257 12.59 9.75 37.66
CA CYS A 257 12.92 8.46 38.28
C CYS A 257 14.00 7.65 37.53
N ASP A 258 14.48 8.07 36.35
CA ASP A 258 15.55 7.35 35.63
C ASP A 258 16.91 7.46 36.36
N ASP A 259 17.24 8.62 36.95
CA ASP A 259 18.50 8.81 37.70
C ASP A 259 18.62 7.86 38.91
N TYR A 260 17.50 7.48 39.52
CA TYR A 260 17.48 6.55 40.65
C TYR A 260 17.73 5.10 40.20
N MET A 261 17.28 4.74 38.99
CA MET A 261 17.45 3.39 38.42
C MET A 261 18.91 3.10 38.06
N ASP A 262 19.64 4.08 37.53
CA ASP A 262 21.07 3.92 37.26
C ASP A 262 21.87 3.74 38.56
N TYR A 263 21.51 4.45 39.63
CA TYR A 263 22.13 4.27 40.94
C TYR A 263 21.89 2.86 41.50
N VAL A 264 20.66 2.34 41.43
CA VAL A 264 20.32 0.99 41.91
C VAL A 264 20.98 -0.10 41.06
N ARG A 265 21.05 0.05 39.73
CA ARG A 265 21.81 -0.89 38.86
C ARG A 265 23.30 -0.89 39.20
N GLN A 266 23.88 0.27 39.46
CA GLN A 266 25.29 0.38 39.84
C GLN A 266 25.57 -0.29 41.20
N TYR A 267 24.63 -0.20 42.14
CA TYR A 267 24.76 -0.86 43.45
C TYR A 267 24.62 -2.39 43.36
N ASN A 268 23.64 -2.90 42.59
CA ASN A 268 23.42 -4.34 42.44
C ASN A 268 24.51 -5.03 41.62
N SER A 269 25.09 -4.35 40.63
CA SER A 269 26.26 -4.87 39.89
C SER A 269 27.53 -4.89 40.75
N ALA A 270 27.68 -3.96 41.71
CA ALA A 270 28.77 -3.99 42.69
C ALA A 270 28.61 -5.08 43.76
N GLN A 271 27.38 -5.38 44.20
CA GLN A 271 27.11 -6.43 45.20
C GLN A 271 27.39 -7.84 44.68
N ASN A 272 27.19 -8.10 43.38
CA ASN A 272 27.53 -9.39 42.77
C ASN A 272 29.03 -9.67 42.68
N TYR A 273 29.90 -8.68 42.93
CA TYR A 273 31.35 -8.89 43.02
C TYR A 273 31.87 -9.13 44.43
N THR A 274 31.02 -9.10 45.47
CA THR A 274 31.46 -9.17 46.86
C THR A 274 30.71 -10.19 47.71
N GLN A 275 30.22 -11.29 47.13
CA GLN A 275 29.73 -12.45 47.89
C GLN A 275 30.87 -13.42 48.27
N ASN A 276 31.86 -12.90 48.98
CA ASN A 276 32.79 -13.71 49.76
C ASN A 276 33.32 -12.87 50.93
N GLY A 277 32.49 -12.64 51.95
CA GLY A 277 32.98 -12.05 53.20
C GLY A 277 31.94 -11.35 54.07
N THR A 278 31.43 -12.10 55.05
CA THR A 278 31.05 -11.66 56.41
C THR A 278 29.98 -10.57 56.63
N ASN A 279 28.88 -11.02 57.24
CA ASN A 279 27.91 -10.33 58.12
C ASN A 279 28.22 -8.87 58.47
N MET A 280 27.46 -7.93 57.90
CA MET A 280 27.37 -6.57 58.41
C MET A 280 25.90 -6.17 58.58
N THR A 281 25.53 -5.96 59.83
CA THR A 281 24.23 -5.52 60.33
C THR A 281 24.12 -3.99 60.33
N ASN A 282 22.88 -3.53 60.19
CA ASN A 282 22.37 -2.17 60.43
C ASN A 282 22.68 -1.07 59.40
N THR A 283 21.80 -1.00 58.39
CA THR A 283 21.52 0.25 57.66
C THR A 283 20.02 0.50 57.66
N THR A 284 19.50 1.03 58.77
CA THR A 284 18.15 1.59 58.89
C THR A 284 18.29 3.11 58.98
N ASN A 285 17.56 3.86 58.14
CA ASN A 285 17.20 5.30 58.26
C ASN A 285 17.33 6.16 56.97
N MET A 286 17.17 5.58 55.77
CA MET A 286 17.06 6.37 54.52
C MET A 286 15.85 5.98 53.64
N THR A 287 14.77 5.44 54.22
CA THR A 287 13.73 4.70 53.47
C THR A 287 12.41 5.43 53.20
N ASN A 288 12.19 6.67 53.65
CA ASN A 288 10.82 7.21 53.68
C ASN A 288 10.41 8.15 52.52
N MET A 289 11.33 8.58 51.64
CA MET A 289 10.95 9.36 50.43
C MET A 289 11.29 8.67 49.10
N SER A 290 12.20 7.68 49.07
CA SER A 290 12.52 6.91 47.86
C SER A 290 11.68 5.64 47.69
N SER A 291 10.84 5.28 48.67
CA SER A 291 10.09 4.02 48.65
C SER A 291 8.91 4.02 47.69
N GLN A 292 8.37 5.18 47.32
CA GLN A 292 7.16 5.26 46.47
C GLN A 292 7.44 5.03 44.97
N CYS A 293 8.54 5.56 44.41
CA CYS A 293 8.91 5.22 43.03
C CYS A 293 9.35 3.74 42.95
N PHE A 294 9.89 3.17 44.04
CA PHE A 294 10.30 1.77 44.10
C PHE A 294 9.12 0.78 44.14
N THR A 295 8.12 0.96 45.01
CA THR A 295 6.99 0.01 45.14
C THR A 295 6.03 0.02 43.95
N LEU A 296 5.82 1.16 43.29
CA LEU A 296 5.01 1.23 42.07
C LEU A 296 5.71 0.58 40.86
N MET A 297 7.05 0.63 40.81
CA MET A 297 7.82 -0.02 39.75
C MET A 297 8.06 -1.51 39.99
N GLU A 298 8.19 -1.98 41.23
CA GLU A 298 8.40 -3.40 41.55
C GLU A 298 7.19 -4.27 41.15
N GLN A 299 5.97 -3.71 41.14
CA GLN A 299 4.79 -4.41 40.62
C GLN A 299 4.71 -4.45 39.08
N GLN A 300 5.53 -3.69 38.34
CA GLN A 300 5.51 -3.65 36.87
C GLN A 300 6.78 -4.18 36.19
N GLN A 301 7.90 -4.33 36.91
CA GLN A 301 9.20 -4.73 36.35
C GLN A 301 9.28 -6.16 35.78
N ASN A 302 8.26 -7.00 35.97
CA ASN A 302 8.29 -8.36 35.43
C ASN A 302 7.94 -8.44 33.93
N TYR A 303 7.62 -7.33 33.26
CA TYR A 303 7.10 -7.37 31.87
C TYR A 303 7.76 -6.43 30.84
N THR A 304 8.64 -5.51 31.21
CA THR A 304 9.24 -4.55 30.25
C THR A 304 10.76 -4.51 30.38
N GLN A 305 11.45 -4.98 29.33
CA GLN A 305 12.90 -4.93 29.23
C GLN A 305 13.41 -3.49 29.15
N ASN A 306 14.31 -3.10 30.08
CA ASN A 306 15.45 -2.17 29.92
C ASN A 306 15.34 -0.92 29.02
N GLN A 307 14.15 -0.38 28.75
CA GLN A 307 13.97 0.87 28.04
C GLN A 307 13.83 2.01 29.05
N SER A 308 14.68 3.03 28.92
CA SER A 308 14.54 4.30 29.63
C SER A 308 13.18 4.91 29.30
N ILE A 309 12.49 5.43 30.30
CA ILE A 309 11.15 5.99 30.13
C ILE A 309 11.29 7.44 29.69
N ASP A 310 11.24 7.69 28.38
CA ASP A 310 11.26 9.04 27.81
C ASP A 310 10.06 9.24 26.88
N MET A 311 8.97 9.76 27.43
CA MET A 311 7.75 10.05 26.67
C MET A 311 8.01 11.01 25.51
N SER A 312 8.89 12.01 25.68
CA SER A 312 9.17 12.99 24.63
C SER A 312 9.98 12.38 23.49
N GLY A 313 10.99 11.58 23.82
CA GLY A 313 11.79 10.81 22.88
C GLY A 313 10.94 9.82 22.08
N ASP A 314 10.09 9.05 22.76
CA ASP A 314 9.19 8.09 22.14
C ASP A 314 8.18 8.75 21.19
N LEU A 315 7.57 9.87 21.60
CA LEU A 315 6.65 10.64 20.74
C LEU A 315 7.35 11.22 19.52
N THR A 316 8.61 11.66 19.67
CA THR A 316 9.42 12.13 18.55
C THR A 316 9.73 11.00 17.57
N MET A 317 10.09 9.82 18.07
CA MET A 317 10.34 8.63 17.27
C MET A 317 9.06 8.17 16.53
N ILE A 318 7.90 8.17 17.19
CA ILE A 318 6.60 7.88 16.58
C ILE A 318 6.32 8.87 15.44
N SER A 319 6.47 10.17 15.70
CA SER A 319 6.22 11.21 14.70
C SER A 319 7.12 11.04 13.46
N GLN A 320 8.42 10.78 13.66
CA GLN A 320 9.37 10.55 12.56
C GLN A 320 9.08 9.26 11.79
N SER A 321 8.82 8.16 12.51
CA SER A 321 8.50 6.86 11.91
C SER A 321 7.24 6.96 11.06
N ASN A 322 6.15 7.50 11.62
CA ASN A 322 4.88 7.72 10.92
C ASN A 322 5.07 8.63 9.70
N GLY A 323 5.77 9.76 9.86
CA GLY A 323 6.05 10.69 8.77
C GLY A 323 6.76 10.03 7.59
N SER A 324 7.78 9.21 7.87
CA SER A 324 8.51 8.47 6.83
C SER A 324 7.65 7.42 6.12
N SER A 325 6.82 6.68 6.86
CA SER A 325 5.93 5.66 6.31
C SER A 325 4.80 6.29 5.49
N LEU A 326 4.18 7.37 5.99
CA LEU A 326 3.16 8.13 5.28
C LEU A 326 3.69 8.72 3.97
N ALA A 327 4.91 9.27 3.96
CA ALA A 327 5.52 9.80 2.74
C ALA A 327 5.70 8.72 1.66
N ARG A 328 6.15 7.52 2.04
CA ARG A 328 6.28 6.37 1.12
C ARG A 328 4.92 5.89 0.63
N SER A 329 3.93 5.80 1.51
CA SER A 329 2.57 5.43 1.14
C SER A 329 1.91 6.46 0.22
N LEU A 330 2.15 7.76 0.43
CA LEU A 330 1.68 8.83 -0.45
C LEU A 330 2.30 8.71 -1.86
N LEU A 331 3.62 8.48 -1.93
CA LEU A 331 4.32 8.28 -3.20
C LEU A 331 3.73 7.08 -3.95
N TYR A 332 3.53 5.97 -3.26
CA TYR A 332 2.92 4.77 -3.83
C TYR A 332 1.46 4.98 -4.25
N ALA A 333 0.64 5.68 -3.46
CA ALA A 333 -0.79 5.86 -3.73
C ALA A 333 -1.09 6.94 -4.78
N VAL A 334 -0.23 7.96 -4.93
CA VAL A 334 -0.48 9.11 -5.82
C VAL A 334 0.46 9.08 -7.03
N ILE A 335 1.77 9.04 -6.77
CA ILE A 335 2.77 9.22 -7.84
C ILE A 335 2.84 7.99 -8.73
N ALA A 336 2.82 6.78 -8.17
CA ALA A 336 2.93 5.56 -8.97
C ALA A 336 1.77 5.38 -9.98
N PRO A 337 0.48 5.56 -9.61
CA PRO A 337 -0.63 5.48 -10.55
C PRO A 337 -0.59 6.58 -11.63
N ILE A 338 -0.24 7.82 -11.27
CA ILE A 338 -0.14 8.93 -12.23
C ILE A 338 0.97 8.66 -13.24
N PHE A 339 2.14 8.25 -12.76
CA PHE A 339 3.28 7.92 -13.61
C PHE A 339 2.96 6.75 -14.54
N SER A 340 2.34 5.71 -13.99
CA SER A 340 1.87 4.54 -14.74
C SER A 340 0.85 4.90 -15.82
N LEU A 341 -0.10 5.80 -15.53
CA LEU A 341 -1.09 6.29 -16.48
C LEU A 341 -0.42 7.09 -17.62
N ILE A 342 0.53 7.97 -17.31
CA ILE A 342 1.26 8.75 -18.32
C ILE A 342 1.97 7.82 -19.30
N ILE A 343 2.72 6.83 -18.79
CA ILE A 343 3.42 5.87 -19.65
C ILE A 343 2.42 5.07 -20.47
N THR A 344 1.32 4.64 -19.86
CA THR A 344 0.26 3.92 -20.56
C THR A 344 -0.31 4.75 -21.71
N VAL A 345 -0.59 6.05 -21.51
CA VAL A 345 -1.10 6.93 -22.56
C VAL A 345 -0.09 7.09 -23.71
N VAL A 346 1.20 7.26 -23.40
CA VAL A 346 2.25 7.34 -24.42
C VAL A 346 2.34 6.04 -25.22
N PHE A 347 2.32 4.89 -24.53
CA PHE A 347 2.31 3.58 -25.18
C PHE A 347 1.09 3.38 -26.06
N VAL A 348 -0.10 3.72 -25.57
CA VAL A 348 -1.35 3.60 -26.32
C VAL A 348 -1.29 4.45 -27.59
N LYS A 349 -0.75 5.66 -27.52
CA LYS A 349 -0.58 6.53 -28.68
C LYS A 349 0.33 5.88 -29.73
N GLU A 350 1.52 5.43 -29.34
CA GLU A 350 2.48 4.83 -30.28
C GLU A 350 1.94 3.53 -30.86
N LEU A 351 1.37 2.66 -30.04
CA LEU A 351 0.79 1.39 -30.49
C LEU A 351 -0.44 1.60 -31.39
N ALA A 352 -1.31 2.57 -31.06
CA ALA A 352 -2.45 2.91 -31.91
C ALA A 352 -1.99 3.49 -33.26
N THR A 353 -0.92 4.28 -33.29
CA THR A 353 -0.33 4.75 -34.56
C THR A 353 0.24 3.59 -35.36
N LEU A 354 0.91 2.61 -34.75
CA LEU A 354 1.43 1.43 -35.45
C LEU A 354 0.30 0.54 -36.00
N LEU A 355 -0.77 0.34 -35.23
CA LEU A 355 -1.91 -0.48 -35.62
C LEU A 355 -2.87 0.21 -36.60
N GLY A 356 -2.90 1.54 -36.59
CA GLY A 356 -3.84 2.39 -37.33
C GLY A 356 -3.22 3.14 -38.51
N SER A 357 -1.89 3.32 -38.54
CA SER A 357 -1.19 3.67 -39.77
C SER A 357 -1.39 2.50 -40.70
N GLU A 358 -1.98 2.77 -41.86
CA GLU A 358 -2.00 1.82 -42.96
C GLU A 358 -0.55 1.41 -43.18
N ILE A 359 -0.15 0.22 -42.72
CA ILE A 359 1.05 -0.45 -43.19
C ILE A 359 0.75 -0.61 -44.68
N GLY A 360 1.23 0.39 -45.41
CA GLY A 360 0.68 0.76 -46.68
C GLY A 360 0.86 -0.39 -47.63
N LEU A 361 -0.26 -0.88 -48.14
CA LEU A 361 -0.34 -1.43 -49.49
C LEU A 361 0.30 -0.46 -50.52
N ALA A 362 0.51 0.82 -50.21
CA ALA A 362 1.34 1.72 -51.00
C ALA A 362 2.82 1.27 -51.14
N THR A 363 3.40 0.63 -50.12
CA THR A 363 4.79 0.14 -50.18
C THR A 363 4.85 -1.23 -50.87
N VAL A 364 3.84 -2.08 -50.68
CA VAL A 364 3.76 -3.41 -51.32
C VAL A 364 3.28 -3.34 -52.77
N ALA A 365 2.46 -2.34 -53.16
CA ALA A 365 2.08 -2.10 -54.56
C ALA A 365 3.17 -1.39 -55.38
N SER A 366 4.28 -0.99 -54.74
CA SER A 366 5.47 -0.45 -55.41
C SER A 366 6.58 -1.50 -55.63
N ILE A 367 6.34 -2.74 -55.20
CA ILE A 367 7.15 -3.94 -55.49
C ILE A 367 6.32 -4.83 -56.41
#